data_AF-A0A2K1WVQ4-F1
#
_entry.id   AF-A0A2K1WVQ4-F1
#
_cell.length_a   1.000
_cell.length_b   1.000
_cell.length_c   1.000
_cell.angle_alpha   90.00
_cell.angle_beta   90.00
_cell.angle_gamma   90.00
#
_symmetry.space_group_name_H-M   'P 1'
#
loop_
_entity.id
_entity.type
_entity.pdbx_description
1 polymer ?
#
loop_
_entity_poly.entity_id
_entity_poly.type
_entity_poly.pdbx_seq_one_letter_code
_entity_poly.pdbx_strand_id
1 'polypeptide(L)'
;MTYTSTMAFHVNCSVHSRPSPFENIDRFKNRLSSSYKPLLKELQQLPMQLDVSKSIRNASVKLLDAFVDSLFQFADQPVLPSQSNFAPVDELNEPLAITSIEGKVPYDFPEGVYIRNGPNPLFGGLKSTSSVFGKTGHMWIEGEGMLHAVCFDKESDGGETWTVLYNNRHVETETYKIEKQRDKPSFLPAIEGSPPAILLAYLLNMLRFGKVNKDLSNTNVFEHSGKFYSIAENHIPQEIDIFSLQTLGDWDINGTWHRPFNSHPKRAPGTGELVVFGVDAMKPFMELGVVSADGKRLVHKVDLKFDRCTLSHDMGVTERYNVIMDFPLTIDIQRLIKGGPLIKFEKEEYARIGIMPRYGNADSIRWFEVEPNCTFHILNCFEEGDEVVVRGCRSLESIISESCDVDLDKFEWVSGRLRSKDPVDQQDAKHFKNDELLFCRSYEWRLNMETGEVKERNITGTQFSIEFPMINPNFNGVKNKFGYAQTVHGLASATSGMPKFGGLAKLYFEETANKEWEESEGHIKVEYHEFVGNTFCTGAAFVPKEGGLEEDHGWIITFVHDEDTDTSKVYIIDTKNFTSEPVAKITLPCRVPYGFHGAFMPTPSHK
;
A
#
# COMPACT_ATOMS: atom_id res chain seq x y z
N MET A 1 45.35 51.09 -8.78
CA MET A 1 44.97 52.46 -8.41
C MET A 1 43.47 52.57 -8.60
N THR A 2 42.60 52.86 -7.64
CA THR A 2 42.66 53.14 -6.19
C THR A 2 41.17 53.14 -5.78
N TYR A 3 40.73 52.22 -4.91
CA TYR A 3 40.33 52.46 -3.50
C TYR A 3 39.20 53.48 -3.33
N THR A 4 37.99 53.12 -2.85
CA THR A 4 37.52 53.06 -1.42
C THR A 4 35.98 52.97 -1.46
N SER A 5 35.17 52.50 -0.50
CA SER A 5 35.33 52.12 0.91
C SER A 5 34.14 51.22 1.29
N THR A 6 34.43 50.11 1.95
CA THR A 6 33.50 49.28 2.72
C THR A 6 33.14 49.99 4.04
N MET A 7 31.86 50.00 4.43
CA MET A 7 31.46 50.26 5.81
C MET A 7 31.12 48.93 6.49
N ALA A 8 32.02 48.52 7.37
CA ALA A 8 31.82 47.46 8.35
C ALA A 8 30.99 48.01 9.51
N PHE A 9 29.92 47.31 9.87
CA PHE A 9 29.33 47.44 11.21
C PHE A 9 30.00 46.44 12.14
N HIS A 10 30.89 46.95 12.98
CA HIS A 10 31.34 46.30 14.20
C HIS A 10 30.15 46.21 15.17
N VAL A 11 29.84 45.00 15.65
CA VAL A 11 29.12 44.83 16.92
C VAL A 11 30.00 44.01 17.84
N ASN A 12 30.40 44.65 18.93
CA ASN A 12 31.20 44.10 20.01
C ASN A 12 30.55 42.87 20.62
N CYS A 13 31.34 41.82 20.81
CA CYS A 13 31.02 40.75 21.75
C CYS A 13 30.94 41.33 23.18
N SER A 14 29.77 41.23 23.79
CA SER A 14 29.62 41.23 25.25
C SER A 14 28.96 39.92 25.66
N VAL A 15 29.70 39.12 26.43
CA VAL A 15 29.23 37.90 27.07
C VAL A 15 28.18 38.28 28.13
N HIS A 16 26.90 37.99 27.85
CA HIS A 16 25.87 37.94 28.89
C HIS A 16 24.98 36.71 28.71
N SER A 17 24.90 35.95 29.79
CA SER A 17 24.13 34.73 30.03
C SER A 17 22.64 34.87 29.68
N ARG A 18 22.08 33.87 28.99
CA ARG A 18 20.64 33.71 28.74
C ARG A 18 19.86 33.57 30.06
N PRO A 19 18.67 34.17 30.23
CA PRO A 19 17.81 33.92 31.39
C PRO A 19 17.10 32.57 31.25
N SER A 20 16.89 31.91 32.40
CA SER A 20 16.23 30.61 32.52
C SER A 20 14.72 30.66 32.21
N PRO A 21 14.05 29.53 31.90
CA PRO A 21 12.63 29.48 31.54
C PRO A 21 11.65 29.83 32.68
N PHE A 22 12.13 30.16 33.89
CA PHE A 22 11.30 30.27 35.08
C PHE A 22 10.67 31.66 35.33
N GLU A 23 11.04 32.70 34.57
CA GLU A 23 10.51 34.07 34.81
C GLU A 23 9.12 34.34 34.20
N ASN A 24 8.62 33.48 33.30
CA ASN A 24 7.30 33.69 32.66
C ASN A 24 6.10 33.18 33.49
N ILE A 25 6.33 32.43 34.56
CA ILE A 25 5.25 31.87 35.39
C ILE A 25 4.64 32.92 36.33
N ASP A 26 5.43 33.88 36.82
CA ASP A 26 4.93 34.90 37.74
C ASP A 26 4.10 35.99 37.04
N ARG A 27 4.30 36.20 35.73
CA ARG A 27 3.39 37.03 34.92
C ARG A 27 2.03 36.39 34.68
N PHE A 28 1.95 35.06 34.66
CA PHE A 28 0.71 34.32 34.43
C PHE A 28 -0.17 34.28 35.69
N LYS A 29 0.43 34.18 36.89
CA LYS A 29 -0.27 34.20 38.18
C LYS A 29 -1.07 35.49 38.43
N ASN A 30 -0.57 36.63 37.96
CA ASN A 30 -1.19 37.94 38.21
C ASN A 30 -2.39 38.26 37.31
N ARG A 31 -2.79 37.36 36.40
CA ARG A 31 -3.94 37.54 35.48
C ARG A 31 -5.13 36.62 35.75
N LEU A 32 -5.08 35.79 36.79
CA LEU A 32 -6.19 34.89 37.14
C LEU A 32 -7.23 35.61 38.00
N SER A 33 -8.50 35.47 37.63
CA SER A 33 -9.64 36.05 38.35
C SER A 33 -9.75 35.51 39.78
N SER A 34 -10.40 36.28 40.67
CA SER A 34 -10.53 36.00 42.11
C SER A 34 -11.20 34.67 42.47
N SER A 35 -11.72 33.92 41.50
CA SER A 35 -12.43 32.66 41.70
C SER A 35 -11.52 31.42 41.89
N TYR A 36 -10.20 31.53 41.66
CA TYR A 36 -9.27 30.37 41.72
C TYR A 36 -8.36 30.32 42.96
N LYS A 37 -8.50 31.26 43.90
CA LYS A 37 -7.67 31.32 45.12
C LYS A 37 -7.78 30.11 46.07
N PRO A 38 -8.90 29.37 46.16
CA PRO A 38 -8.97 28.18 47.03
C PRO A 38 -8.15 26.99 46.49
N LEU A 39 -8.11 26.81 45.16
CA LEU A 39 -7.50 25.65 44.49
C LEU A 39 -5.97 25.62 44.59
N LEU A 40 -5.34 26.80 44.69
CA LEU A 40 -3.88 26.95 44.81
C LEU A 40 -3.34 26.61 46.22
N LYS A 41 -4.21 26.61 47.24
CA LYS A 41 -3.80 26.36 48.63
C LYS A 41 -3.66 24.86 48.94
N GLU A 42 -4.42 24.01 48.24
CA GLU A 42 -4.32 22.54 48.36
C GLU A 42 -3.10 21.96 47.63
N LEU A 43 -2.63 22.62 46.56
CA LEU A 43 -1.44 22.20 45.80
C LEU A 43 -0.11 22.36 46.57
N GLN A 44 -0.09 23.09 47.68
CA GLN A 44 1.12 23.37 48.47
C GLN A 44 1.40 22.33 49.58
N GLN A 45 0.54 21.33 49.79
CA GLN A 45 0.63 20.41 50.94
C GLN A 45 0.89 18.93 50.59
N LEU A 46 1.33 18.59 49.37
CA LEU A 46 1.66 17.21 49.01
C LEU A 46 3.17 16.92 49.06
N PRO A 47 3.62 15.82 49.69
CA PRO A 47 5.03 15.44 49.71
C PRO A 47 5.52 15.05 48.31
N MET A 48 6.55 15.75 47.84
CA MET A 48 7.20 15.58 46.53
C MET A 48 8.21 14.44 46.55
N GLN A 49 7.90 13.35 45.86
CA GLN A 49 8.83 12.68 44.92
C GLN A 49 8.05 11.66 44.07
N LEU A 50 7.18 12.19 43.21
CA LEU A 50 6.58 11.47 42.09
C LEU A 50 6.75 12.36 40.86
N ASP A 51 7.27 11.76 39.80
CA ASP A 51 7.69 12.36 38.52
C ASP A 51 6.71 13.43 38.00
N VAL A 52 6.92 14.69 38.40
CA VAL A 52 6.02 15.83 38.16
C VAL A 52 5.86 16.09 36.66
N SER A 53 6.91 15.83 35.86
CA SER A 53 6.88 15.90 34.40
C SER A 53 5.89 14.94 33.79
N LYS A 54 5.88 13.68 34.24
CA LYS A 54 4.98 12.65 33.72
C LYS A 54 3.53 12.93 34.09
N SER A 55 3.29 13.40 35.32
CA SER A 55 1.96 13.77 35.79
C SER A 55 1.37 14.97 35.04
N ILE A 56 2.17 16.02 34.79
CA ILE A 56 1.75 17.19 34.00
C ILE A 56 1.46 16.78 32.55
N ARG A 57 2.33 15.97 31.93
CA ARG A 57 2.12 15.45 30.56
C ARG A 57 0.85 14.61 30.46
N ASN A 58 0.59 13.75 31.44
CA ASN A 58 -0.63 12.94 31.47
C ASN A 58 -1.89 13.81 31.64
N ALA A 59 -1.83 14.84 32.49
CA ALA A 59 -2.93 15.78 32.65
C ALA A 59 -3.21 16.58 31.36
N SER A 60 -2.16 17.00 30.64
CA SER A 60 -2.33 17.69 29.35
C SER A 60 -2.91 16.79 28.27
N VAL A 61 -2.49 15.53 28.19
CA VAL A 61 -3.06 14.57 27.22
C VAL A 61 -4.54 14.31 27.54
N LYS A 62 -4.91 14.14 28.82
CA LYS A 62 -6.33 13.99 29.21
C LYS A 62 -7.18 15.21 28.87
N LEU A 63 -6.64 16.42 29.03
CA LEU A 63 -7.33 17.65 28.63
C LEU A 63 -7.54 17.69 27.11
N LEU A 64 -6.52 17.32 26.33
CA LEU A 64 -6.62 17.22 24.88
C LEU A 64 -7.63 16.15 24.44
N ASP A 65 -7.63 14.98 25.09
CA ASP A 65 -8.62 13.93 24.83
C ASP A 65 -10.04 14.44 25.09
N ALA A 66 -10.29 15.08 26.23
CA ALA A 66 -11.60 15.67 26.53
C ALA A 66 -12.00 16.78 25.53
N PHE A 67 -11.04 17.57 25.06
CA PHE A 67 -11.27 18.57 24.03
C PHE A 67 -11.68 17.92 22.70
N VAL A 68 -10.98 16.86 22.27
CA VAL A 68 -11.33 16.14 21.03
C VAL A 68 -12.69 15.45 21.17
N ASP A 69 -12.92 14.72 22.26
CA ASP A 69 -14.19 14.03 22.53
C ASP A 69 -15.39 15.00 22.56
N SER A 70 -15.16 16.27 22.93
CA SER A 70 -16.19 17.30 22.94
C SER A 70 -16.46 17.95 21.57
N LEU A 71 -15.49 17.96 20.66
CA LEU A 71 -15.56 18.74 19.41
C LEU A 71 -15.66 17.89 18.15
N PHE A 72 -15.19 16.64 18.20
CA PHE A 72 -15.16 15.73 17.07
C PHE A 72 -16.08 14.56 17.34
N GLN A 73 -17.08 14.41 16.48
CA GLN A 73 -18.01 13.29 16.53
C GLN A 73 -17.54 12.22 15.55
N PHE A 74 -17.16 11.05 16.07
CA PHE A 74 -16.87 9.88 15.26
C PHE A 74 -18.17 9.25 14.75
N ALA A 75 -18.16 8.85 13.48
CA ALA A 75 -19.24 8.10 12.86
C ALA A 75 -18.66 6.99 11.97
N ASP A 76 -19.40 5.89 11.84
CA ASP A 76 -19.12 4.87 10.84
C ASP A 76 -19.39 5.42 9.44
N GLN A 77 -18.47 5.17 8.52
CA GLN A 77 -18.74 5.41 7.12
C GLN A 77 -19.77 4.39 6.62
N PRO A 78 -20.73 4.80 5.77
CA PRO A 78 -21.74 3.90 5.24
C PRO A 78 -21.08 2.82 4.38
N VAL A 79 -21.45 1.56 4.60
CA VAL A 79 -21.08 0.42 3.76
C VAL A 79 -22.29 0.06 2.91
N LEU A 80 -22.14 0.14 1.59
CA LEU A 80 -23.20 -0.26 0.66
C LEU A 80 -23.36 -1.79 0.66
N PRO A 81 -24.54 -2.34 0.30
CA PRO A 81 -24.69 -3.78 0.12
C PRO A 81 -23.68 -4.38 -0.87
N SER A 82 -23.35 -3.64 -1.93
CA SER A 82 -22.32 -4.00 -2.91
C SER A 82 -20.89 -3.96 -2.34
N GLN A 83 -20.70 -3.47 -1.12
CA GLN A 83 -19.42 -3.41 -0.41
C GLN A 83 -19.36 -4.38 0.78
N SER A 84 -20.33 -5.29 0.93
CA SER A 84 -20.45 -6.19 2.09
C SER A 84 -19.14 -6.92 2.41
N ASN A 85 -18.45 -7.46 1.42
CA ASN A 85 -17.22 -8.20 1.65
C ASN A 85 -15.98 -7.31 1.93
N PHE A 86 -16.08 -5.98 1.87
CA PHE A 86 -15.04 -5.08 2.40
C PHE A 86 -15.19 -4.83 3.91
N ALA A 87 -16.30 -5.23 4.53
CA ALA A 87 -16.49 -5.10 5.97
C ALA A 87 -15.47 -5.97 6.72
N PRO A 88 -15.01 -5.56 7.91
CA PRO A 88 -14.04 -6.31 8.69
C PRO A 88 -14.60 -7.64 9.19
N VAL A 89 -13.68 -8.53 9.58
CA VAL A 89 -13.97 -9.81 10.24
C VAL A 89 -13.26 -9.89 11.57
N ASP A 90 -13.76 -10.79 12.42
CA ASP A 90 -13.16 -11.08 13.72
C ASP A 90 -11.89 -11.93 13.58
N GLU A 91 -11.02 -11.79 14.57
CA GLU A 91 -9.84 -12.63 14.73
C GLU A 91 -10.21 -14.00 15.29
N LEU A 92 -9.63 -15.07 14.72
CA LEU A 92 -9.80 -16.42 15.22
C LEU A 92 -9.06 -16.63 16.54
N ASN A 93 -9.56 -17.48 17.44
CA ASN A 93 -8.82 -17.81 18.66
C ASN A 93 -7.65 -18.77 18.38
N GLU A 94 -7.83 -19.71 17.45
CA GLU A 94 -6.85 -20.73 17.08
C GLU A 94 -6.93 -21.06 15.57
N PRO A 95 -5.85 -21.59 14.96
CA PRO A 95 -5.89 -22.07 13.59
C PRO A 95 -6.94 -23.17 13.41
N LEU A 96 -7.64 -23.16 12.27
CA LEU A 96 -8.72 -24.10 11.94
C LEU A 96 -8.29 -25.06 10.84
N ALA A 97 -8.47 -26.35 11.07
CA ALA A 97 -8.26 -27.39 10.05
C ALA A 97 -9.37 -27.33 8.99
N ILE A 98 -8.95 -27.36 7.72
CA ILE A 98 -9.85 -27.35 6.57
C ILE A 98 -10.04 -28.78 6.08
N THR A 99 -11.29 -29.21 5.99
CA THR A 99 -11.68 -30.55 5.54
C THR A 99 -12.45 -30.54 4.22
N SER A 100 -12.95 -29.37 3.80
CA SER A 100 -13.73 -29.20 2.58
C SER A 100 -12.83 -28.75 1.43
N ILE A 101 -12.39 -29.73 0.64
CA ILE A 101 -11.58 -29.50 -0.57
C ILE A 101 -12.27 -30.19 -1.74
N GLU A 102 -12.70 -29.40 -2.71
CA GLU A 102 -13.15 -29.89 -4.02
C GLU A 102 -11.93 -29.99 -4.96
N GLY A 103 -11.82 -31.08 -5.73
CA GLY A 103 -10.63 -31.36 -6.54
C GLY A 103 -9.51 -31.99 -5.72
N LYS A 104 -8.25 -31.76 -6.10
CA LYS A 104 -7.07 -32.29 -5.40
C LYS A 104 -5.94 -31.27 -5.42
N VAL A 105 -5.38 -30.96 -4.24
CA VAL A 105 -4.11 -30.22 -4.15
C VAL A 105 -3.01 -31.08 -4.78
N PRO A 106 -2.31 -30.61 -5.83
CA PRO A 106 -1.31 -31.41 -6.53
C PRO A 106 -0.20 -31.93 -5.59
N TYR A 107 0.30 -33.13 -5.84
CA TYR A 107 1.37 -33.74 -5.02
C TYR A 107 2.69 -32.94 -5.05
N ASP A 108 2.94 -32.31 -6.19
CA ASP A 108 4.09 -31.45 -6.50
C ASP A 108 3.87 -29.99 -6.13
N PHE A 109 2.72 -29.66 -5.51
CA PHE A 109 2.54 -28.39 -4.83
C PHE A 109 3.53 -28.32 -3.66
N PRO A 110 4.22 -27.18 -3.45
CA PRO A 110 5.18 -27.04 -2.37
C PRO A 110 4.47 -26.91 -1.01
N GLU A 111 5.12 -27.41 0.05
CA GLU A 111 4.74 -27.07 1.42
C GLU A 111 5.03 -25.59 1.68
N GLY A 112 4.19 -24.94 2.49
CA GLY A 112 4.32 -23.51 2.72
C GLY A 112 3.05 -22.83 3.21
N VAL A 113 3.16 -21.51 3.34
CA VAL A 113 2.08 -20.64 3.80
C VAL A 113 1.67 -19.69 2.68
N TYR A 114 0.45 -19.82 2.20
CA TYR A 114 -0.18 -18.79 1.39
C TYR A 114 -0.77 -17.72 2.30
N ILE A 115 -0.26 -16.49 2.22
CA ILE A 115 -0.63 -15.39 3.10
C ILE A 115 -1.04 -14.16 2.29
N ARG A 116 -2.04 -13.43 2.77
CA ARG A 116 -2.45 -12.15 2.19
C ARG A 116 -2.79 -11.14 3.27
N ASN A 117 -2.37 -9.90 3.05
CA ASN A 117 -2.70 -8.74 3.88
C ASN A 117 -3.89 -7.93 3.31
N GLY A 118 -4.54 -7.15 4.16
CA GLY A 118 -5.60 -6.24 3.77
C GLY A 118 -6.10 -5.40 4.94
N PRO A 119 -6.91 -4.37 4.67
CA PRO A 119 -7.49 -3.52 5.71
C PRO A 119 -8.61 -4.26 6.44
N ASN A 120 -8.59 -4.21 7.77
CA ASN A 120 -9.60 -4.75 8.65
C ASN A 120 -9.79 -3.79 9.85
N PRO A 121 -10.60 -2.73 9.70
CA PRO A 121 -10.75 -1.71 10.73
C PRO A 121 -11.19 -2.28 12.09
N LEU A 122 -10.46 -1.94 13.16
CA LEU A 122 -10.64 -2.55 14.48
C LEU A 122 -12.03 -2.35 15.09
N PHE A 123 -12.68 -1.22 14.81
CA PHE A 123 -13.97 -0.86 15.41
C PHE A 123 -15.12 -0.94 14.41
N GLY A 124 -15.27 -2.07 13.71
CA GLY A 124 -16.42 -2.38 12.85
C GLY A 124 -16.39 -1.78 11.44
N GLY A 125 -15.67 -0.69 11.19
CA GLY A 125 -15.55 -0.10 9.86
C GLY A 125 -14.67 1.15 9.82
N LEU A 126 -14.55 1.71 8.61
CA LEU A 126 -13.87 2.98 8.41
C LEU A 126 -14.61 4.11 9.12
N LYS A 127 -13.85 5.07 9.62
CA LYS A 127 -14.38 6.17 10.44
C LYS A 127 -14.39 7.46 9.67
N SER A 128 -15.37 8.28 9.98
CA SER A 128 -15.38 9.70 9.67
C SER A 128 -15.50 10.50 10.96
N THR A 129 -15.09 11.75 10.92
CA THR A 129 -15.30 12.68 12.02
C THR A 129 -15.89 13.98 11.51
N SER A 130 -16.83 14.52 12.26
CA SER A 130 -17.44 15.82 11.99
C SER A 130 -17.16 16.77 13.14
N SER A 131 -16.83 18.02 12.82
CA SER A 131 -16.55 19.09 13.78
C SER A 131 -16.97 20.45 13.22
N VAL A 132 -16.85 21.49 14.05
CA VAL A 132 -17.03 22.89 13.60
C VAL A 132 -16.00 23.35 12.56
N PHE A 133 -14.92 22.58 12.37
CA PHE A 133 -13.85 22.87 11.41
C PHE A 133 -14.02 22.14 10.08
N GLY A 134 -15.07 21.32 9.95
CA GLY A 134 -15.36 20.50 8.77
C GLY A 134 -15.41 19.01 9.09
N LYS A 135 -15.48 18.22 8.02
CA LYS A 135 -15.56 16.76 8.07
C LYS A 135 -14.25 16.13 7.58
N THR A 136 -13.85 15.01 8.17
CA THR A 136 -12.72 14.19 7.72
C THR A 136 -13.09 12.73 7.69
N GLY A 137 -12.45 11.94 6.83
CA GLY A 137 -12.74 10.53 6.64
C GLY A 137 -11.49 9.72 6.36
N HIS A 138 -11.52 8.45 6.74
CA HIS A 138 -10.56 7.46 6.24
C HIS A 138 -10.83 7.18 4.75
N MET A 139 -9.77 7.01 3.98
CA MET A 139 -9.85 6.46 2.64
C MET A 139 -10.24 4.99 2.66
N TRP A 140 -10.74 4.47 1.52
CA TRP A 140 -11.08 3.06 1.38
C TRP A 140 -9.87 2.11 1.48
N ILE A 141 -8.66 2.64 1.27
CA ILE A 141 -7.40 1.90 1.41
C ILE A 141 -6.85 1.86 2.84
N GLU A 142 -7.43 2.66 3.75
CA GLU A 142 -7.04 2.70 5.16
C GLU A 142 -7.71 1.57 5.96
N GLY A 143 -7.27 1.41 7.21
CA GLY A 143 -7.70 0.32 8.10
C GLY A 143 -6.51 -0.52 8.53
N GLU A 144 -6.56 -1.03 9.76
CA GLU A 144 -5.47 -1.84 10.32
C GLU A 144 -5.25 -3.13 9.53
N GLY A 145 -4.00 -3.55 9.41
CA GLY A 145 -3.66 -4.76 8.67
C GLY A 145 -4.17 -6.01 9.37
N MET A 146 -4.82 -6.89 8.61
CA MET A 146 -5.11 -8.25 9.02
C MET A 146 -4.56 -9.25 8.02
N LEU A 147 -3.78 -10.18 8.55
CA LEU A 147 -3.21 -11.29 7.82
C LEU A 147 -4.21 -12.43 7.77
N HIS A 148 -4.35 -13.02 6.60
CA HIS A 148 -5.08 -14.28 6.39
C HIS A 148 -4.11 -15.27 5.78
N ALA A 149 -3.97 -16.44 6.39
CA ALA A 149 -3.01 -17.45 5.97
C ALA A 149 -3.64 -18.83 5.84
N VAL A 150 -3.21 -19.57 4.81
CA VAL A 150 -3.49 -20.99 4.62
C VAL A 150 -2.16 -21.73 4.58
N CYS A 151 -1.91 -22.58 5.58
CA CYS A 151 -0.74 -23.42 5.69
C CYS A 151 -1.00 -24.76 5.00
N PHE A 152 -0.02 -25.22 4.23
CA PHE A 152 -0.02 -26.48 3.50
C PHE A 152 1.16 -27.33 3.96
N ASP A 153 0.85 -28.43 4.65
CA ASP A 153 1.84 -29.39 5.14
C ASP A 153 1.49 -30.79 4.61
N LYS A 154 2.50 -31.55 4.17
CA LYS A 154 2.33 -32.93 3.71
C LYS A 154 2.30 -33.86 4.92
N GLU A 155 1.36 -34.80 4.95
CA GLU A 155 1.36 -35.81 6.00
C GLU A 155 2.51 -36.81 5.81
N SER A 156 2.91 -37.46 6.91
CA SER A 156 4.03 -38.43 6.94
C SER A 156 3.74 -39.75 6.22
N ASP A 157 2.61 -39.88 5.53
CA ASP A 157 2.13 -41.11 4.87
C ASP A 157 2.68 -41.31 3.44
N GLY A 158 3.69 -40.55 3.04
CA GLY A 158 4.25 -40.55 1.68
C GLY A 158 3.99 -39.26 0.91
N GLY A 159 3.33 -38.28 1.53
CA GLY A 159 3.09 -36.94 0.99
C GLY A 159 1.93 -36.86 0.00
N GLU A 160 1.07 -37.89 -0.05
CA GLU A 160 -0.11 -37.90 -0.92
C GLU A 160 -1.32 -37.15 -0.33
N THR A 161 -1.33 -36.98 0.99
CA THR A 161 -2.36 -36.26 1.75
C THR A 161 -1.82 -34.96 2.32
N TRP A 162 -2.72 -33.98 2.46
CA TRP A 162 -2.39 -32.62 2.86
C TRP A 162 -3.13 -32.27 4.15
N THR A 163 -2.38 -31.77 5.14
CA THR A 163 -2.95 -31.00 6.24
C THR A 163 -3.02 -29.54 5.80
N VAL A 164 -4.24 -28.98 5.81
CA VAL A 164 -4.50 -27.59 5.43
C VAL A 164 -5.09 -26.84 6.61
N LEU A 165 -4.43 -25.78 7.06
CA LEU A 165 -4.83 -24.98 8.22
C LEU A 165 -5.07 -23.53 7.80
N TYR A 166 -6.16 -22.93 8.28
CA TYR A 166 -6.45 -21.51 8.09
C TYR A 166 -6.32 -20.73 9.40
N ASN A 167 -5.74 -19.53 9.33
CA ASN A 167 -5.64 -18.62 10.45
C ASN A 167 -5.76 -17.16 9.98
N ASN A 168 -6.19 -16.26 10.88
CA ASN A 168 -6.13 -14.82 10.66
C ASN A 168 -5.68 -14.07 11.92
N ARG A 169 -4.92 -12.97 11.77
CA ARG A 169 -4.47 -12.14 12.90
C ARG A 169 -4.33 -10.68 12.48
N HIS A 170 -4.66 -9.76 13.37
CA HIS A 170 -4.28 -8.37 13.20
C HIS A 170 -2.77 -8.19 13.32
N VAL A 171 -2.24 -7.25 12.56
CA VAL A 171 -0.88 -6.77 12.75
C VAL A 171 -0.90 -5.72 13.86
N GLU A 172 -0.31 -6.06 15.00
CA GLU A 172 -0.40 -5.24 16.21
C GLU A 172 0.64 -4.11 16.20
N THR A 173 0.42 -3.11 15.34
CA THR A 173 1.21 -1.87 15.31
C THR A 173 1.05 -1.07 16.60
N GLU A 174 1.94 -0.13 16.86
CA GLU A 174 1.84 0.72 18.06
C GLU A 174 0.52 1.51 18.11
N THR A 175 0.04 2.03 16.98
CA THR A 175 -1.24 2.74 16.94
C THR A 175 -2.44 1.81 17.12
N TYR A 176 -2.35 0.56 16.64
CA TYR A 176 -3.36 -0.47 16.92
C TYR A 176 -3.46 -0.74 18.43
N LYS A 177 -2.32 -0.95 19.10
CA LYS A 177 -2.26 -1.17 20.55
C LYS A 177 -2.84 0.00 21.35
N ILE A 178 -2.58 1.24 20.91
CA ILE A 178 -3.14 2.45 21.54
C ILE A 178 -4.67 2.44 21.51
N GLU A 179 -5.27 2.21 20.34
CA GLU A 179 -6.74 2.22 20.25
C GLU A 179 -7.37 1.01 20.93
N LYS A 180 -6.77 -0.19 20.80
CA LYS A 180 -7.20 -1.40 21.49
C LYS A 180 -7.18 -1.23 23.01
N GLN A 181 -6.17 -0.55 23.56
CA GLN A 181 -6.11 -0.23 25.00
C GLN A 181 -7.19 0.77 25.42
N ARG A 182 -7.57 1.69 24.54
CA ARG A 182 -8.59 2.72 24.81
C ARG A 182 -10.01 2.23 24.57
N ASP A 183 -10.19 1.10 23.90
CA ASP A 183 -11.47 0.49 23.55
C ASP A 183 -12.41 1.44 22.81
N LYS A 184 -11.84 2.32 21.97
CA LYS A 184 -12.58 3.25 21.12
C LYS A 184 -11.72 3.78 19.97
N PRO A 185 -12.33 4.16 18.82
CA PRO A 185 -11.64 4.97 17.83
C PRO A 185 -11.16 6.28 18.46
N SER A 186 -9.90 6.62 18.23
CA SER A 186 -9.19 7.70 18.93
C SER A 186 -8.40 8.61 17.98
N PHE A 187 -7.83 8.05 16.90
CA PHE A 187 -7.17 8.82 15.86
C PHE A 187 -8.20 9.52 14.98
N LEU A 188 -8.05 10.83 14.82
CA LEU A 188 -8.86 11.59 13.88
C LEU A 188 -8.41 11.24 12.45
N PRO A 189 -9.32 10.87 11.53
CA PRO A 189 -8.99 10.73 10.12
C PRO A 189 -8.35 12.00 9.58
N ALA A 190 -7.31 11.87 8.76
CA ALA A 190 -6.55 13.04 8.33
C ALA A 190 -5.93 12.91 6.94
N ILE A 191 -6.57 12.15 6.05
CA ILE A 191 -6.18 12.06 4.64
C ILE A 191 -7.22 12.72 3.74
N GLU A 192 -8.50 12.35 3.91
CA GLU A 192 -9.62 12.89 3.12
C GLU A 192 -10.51 13.82 3.94
N GLY A 193 -11.05 14.85 3.27
CA GLY A 193 -12.03 15.79 3.82
C GLY A 193 -11.60 17.25 3.80
N SER A 194 -12.23 18.05 4.68
CA SER A 194 -12.06 19.49 4.74
C SER A 194 -10.63 19.87 5.18
N PRO A 195 -9.90 20.70 4.41
CA PRO A 195 -8.50 21.04 4.72
C PRO A 195 -8.24 21.59 6.13
N PRO A 196 -9.08 22.50 6.69
CA PRO A 196 -8.88 22.97 8.07
C PRO A 196 -9.04 21.85 9.11
N ALA A 197 -9.96 20.91 8.88
CA ALA A 197 -10.17 19.76 9.77
C ALA A 197 -8.99 18.77 9.68
N ILE A 198 -8.46 18.51 8.49
CA ILE A 198 -7.26 17.67 8.29
C ILE A 198 -6.05 18.26 9.05
N LEU A 199 -5.77 19.56 8.87
CA LEU A 199 -4.65 20.23 9.53
C LEU A 199 -4.77 20.17 11.06
N LEU A 200 -6.00 20.32 11.57
CA LEU A 200 -6.27 20.20 13.00
C LEU A 200 -6.17 18.76 13.50
N ALA A 201 -6.62 17.78 12.71
CA ALA A 201 -6.45 16.36 13.00
C ALA A 201 -4.97 15.99 13.10
N TYR A 202 -4.12 16.48 12.18
CA TYR A 202 -2.67 16.30 12.25
C TYR A 202 -2.08 16.83 13.56
N LEU A 203 -2.41 18.06 13.92
CA LEU A 203 -1.94 18.68 15.15
C LEU A 203 -2.38 17.89 16.39
N LEU A 204 -3.68 17.56 16.47
CA LEU A 204 -4.26 16.91 17.64
C LEU A 204 -3.81 15.46 17.78
N ASN A 205 -3.66 14.72 16.68
CA ASN A 205 -3.09 13.37 16.71
C ASN A 205 -1.63 13.42 17.16
N MET A 206 -0.83 14.35 16.64
CA MET A 206 0.57 14.52 17.06
C MET A 206 0.70 14.86 18.54
N LEU A 207 -0.11 15.78 19.06
CA LEU A 207 -0.04 16.18 20.47
C LEU A 207 -0.52 15.07 21.43
N ARG A 208 -1.46 14.22 21.01
CA ARG A 208 -2.02 13.15 21.84
C ARG A 208 -1.21 11.86 21.77
N PHE A 209 -0.74 11.49 20.59
CA PHE A 209 -0.16 10.17 20.30
C PHE A 209 1.29 10.22 19.81
N GLY A 210 1.81 11.41 19.47
CA GLY A 210 3.13 11.53 18.82
C GLY A 210 3.15 11.04 17.37
N LYS A 211 1.98 10.81 16.77
CA LYS A 211 1.78 10.28 15.43
C LYS A 211 0.70 11.09 14.72
N VAL A 212 0.91 11.38 13.43
CA VAL A 212 -0.05 12.14 12.62
C VAL A 212 -1.24 11.27 12.21
N ASN A 213 -0.95 10.04 11.79
CA ASN A 213 -1.89 9.04 11.29
C ASN A 213 -1.66 7.70 11.99
N LYS A 214 -2.54 6.74 11.75
CA LYS A 214 -2.40 5.35 12.20
C LYS A 214 -1.33 4.64 11.38
N ASP A 215 -0.51 3.81 12.03
CA ASP A 215 0.42 2.89 11.37
C ASP A 215 -0.38 1.66 10.91
N LEU A 216 -0.59 1.51 9.60
CA LEU A 216 -1.60 0.59 9.05
C LEU A 216 -1.10 -0.85 8.91
N SER A 217 0.09 -1.03 8.31
CA SER A 217 0.67 -2.33 7.98
C SER A 217 -0.31 -3.29 7.27
N ASN A 218 -1.12 -2.79 6.34
CA ASN A 218 -2.23 -3.51 5.71
C ASN A 218 -1.99 -3.90 4.24
N THR A 219 -0.89 -3.45 3.62
CA THR A 219 -0.75 -3.44 2.16
C THR A 219 -0.17 -4.75 1.63
N ASN A 220 0.98 -5.19 2.15
CA ASN A 220 1.71 -6.33 1.58
C ASN A 220 2.36 -7.21 2.67
N VAL A 221 2.82 -8.40 2.27
CA VAL A 221 3.69 -9.29 3.04
C VAL A 221 4.87 -9.73 2.18
N PHE A 222 6.08 -9.72 2.72
CA PHE A 222 7.27 -10.17 2.01
C PHE A 222 8.27 -10.90 2.93
N GLU A 223 9.17 -11.67 2.31
CA GLU A 223 10.28 -12.34 2.99
C GLU A 223 11.61 -11.65 2.66
N HIS A 224 12.42 -11.41 3.68
CA HIS A 224 13.82 -11.02 3.51
C HIS A 224 14.71 -11.61 4.60
N SER A 225 15.79 -12.29 4.18
CA SER A 225 16.76 -12.93 5.06
C SER A 225 16.17 -13.94 6.07
N GLY A 226 15.19 -14.74 5.65
CA GLY A 226 14.51 -15.76 6.45
C GLY A 226 13.50 -15.20 7.45
N LYS A 227 13.18 -13.91 7.36
CA LYS A 227 12.18 -13.21 8.19
C LYS A 227 11.05 -12.70 7.32
N PHE A 228 9.87 -12.63 7.90
CA PHE A 228 8.65 -12.23 7.21
C PHE A 228 8.16 -10.91 7.77
N TYR A 229 7.67 -10.05 6.89
CA TYR A 229 7.26 -8.71 7.26
C TYR A 229 5.91 -8.37 6.65
N SER A 230 5.06 -7.73 7.45
CA SER A 230 3.88 -7.01 6.99
C SER A 230 4.21 -5.52 6.82
N ILE A 231 3.59 -4.85 5.85
CA ILE A 231 3.98 -3.49 5.49
C ILE A 231 2.82 -2.66 4.91
N ALA A 232 2.87 -1.35 5.14
CA ALA A 232 2.13 -0.32 4.42
C ALA A 232 3.01 0.92 4.22
N GLU A 233 2.73 1.72 3.19
CA GLU A 233 3.58 2.83 2.73
C GLU A 233 3.80 3.97 3.75
N ASN A 234 3.02 4.00 4.82
CA ASN A 234 3.06 5.06 5.81
C ASN A 234 3.87 4.72 7.07
N HIS A 235 4.45 3.52 7.15
CA HIS A 235 5.23 3.08 8.31
C HIS A 235 6.42 2.17 7.95
N ILE A 236 7.22 1.80 8.95
CA ILE A 236 8.24 0.77 8.81
C ILE A 236 7.61 -0.64 8.91
N PRO A 237 8.22 -1.66 8.27
CA PRO A 237 7.66 -3.00 8.22
C PRO A 237 7.58 -3.63 9.61
N GLN A 238 6.56 -4.44 9.84
CA GLN A 238 6.34 -5.20 11.07
C GLN A 238 6.81 -6.63 10.85
N GLU A 239 7.81 -7.10 11.60
CA GLU A 239 8.22 -8.50 11.58
C GLU A 239 7.09 -9.37 12.13
N ILE A 240 6.80 -10.48 11.46
CA ILE A 240 5.73 -11.41 11.82
C ILE A 240 6.27 -12.85 11.88
N ASP A 241 5.69 -13.66 12.75
CA ASP A 241 5.86 -15.10 12.71
C ASP A 241 4.91 -15.68 11.65
N ILE A 242 5.44 -16.40 10.66
CA ILE A 242 4.66 -16.80 9.47
C ILE A 242 3.58 -17.85 9.76
N PHE A 243 3.73 -18.64 10.84
CA PHE A 243 2.78 -19.70 11.18
C PHE A 243 1.70 -19.23 12.14
N SER A 244 2.10 -18.58 13.24
CA SER A 244 1.18 -18.05 14.25
C SER A 244 0.56 -16.70 13.86
N LEU A 245 1.17 -15.99 12.89
CA LEU A 245 0.83 -14.65 12.45
C LEU A 245 1.00 -13.57 13.54
N GLN A 246 1.73 -13.89 14.61
CA GLN A 246 2.02 -12.92 15.68
C GLN A 246 2.94 -11.82 15.19
N THR A 247 2.64 -10.58 15.59
CA THR A 247 3.51 -9.43 15.35
C THR A 247 4.67 -9.44 16.34
N LEU A 248 5.90 -9.51 15.83
CA LEU A 248 7.12 -9.58 16.64
C LEU A 248 7.69 -8.19 16.94
N GLY A 249 7.46 -7.21 16.06
CA GLY A 249 7.81 -5.80 16.28
C GLY A 249 8.25 -5.10 15.00
N ASP A 250 8.66 -3.83 15.14
CA ASP A 250 9.16 -3.01 14.03
C ASP A 250 10.50 -3.57 13.49
N TRP A 251 10.65 -3.60 12.16
CA TRP A 251 11.93 -3.94 11.54
C TRP A 251 12.95 -2.80 11.73
N ASP A 252 13.87 -3.01 12.67
CA ASP A 252 14.98 -2.09 12.90
C ASP A 252 16.24 -2.50 12.12
N ILE A 253 16.65 -1.69 11.15
CA ILE A 253 17.93 -1.83 10.43
C ILE A 253 19.02 -1.09 11.20
N ASN A 254 19.26 -1.48 12.45
CA ASN A 254 20.26 -0.88 13.36
C ASN A 254 20.18 0.66 13.46
N GLY A 255 18.98 1.21 13.41
CA GLY A 255 18.73 2.66 13.45
C GLY A 255 19.25 3.44 12.24
N THR A 256 19.54 2.78 11.11
CA THR A 256 20.08 3.47 9.91
C THR A 256 19.01 3.99 8.95
N TRP A 257 17.77 3.50 9.10
CA TRP A 257 16.62 3.91 8.31
C TRP A 257 15.52 4.51 9.19
N HIS A 258 14.94 5.62 8.75
CA HIS A 258 13.95 6.39 9.51
C HIS A 258 12.75 6.86 8.68
N ARG A 259 12.61 6.34 7.46
CA ARG A 259 11.48 6.67 6.59
C ARG A 259 10.44 5.55 6.64
N PRO A 260 9.17 5.87 6.31
CA PRO A 260 8.24 4.84 5.86
C PRO A 260 8.88 4.00 4.75
N PHE A 261 8.62 2.70 4.71
CA PHE A 261 9.04 1.86 3.59
C PHE A 261 7.95 1.85 2.53
N ASN A 262 8.33 1.79 1.26
CA ASN A 262 7.41 1.43 0.19
C ASN A 262 6.88 0.00 0.39
N SER A 263 5.61 -0.23 0.06
CA SER A 263 4.94 -1.54 0.23
C SER A 263 5.46 -2.65 -0.69
N HIS A 264 6.27 -2.31 -1.69
CA HIS A 264 6.81 -3.23 -2.69
C HIS A 264 8.34 -3.23 -2.74
N PRO A 265 9.02 -3.61 -1.66
CA PRO A 265 10.46 -3.75 -1.70
C PRO A 265 10.84 -4.86 -2.70
N LYS A 266 11.90 -4.66 -3.47
CA LYS A 266 12.29 -5.60 -4.53
C LYS A 266 13.65 -6.22 -4.25
N ARG A 267 13.73 -7.54 -4.34
CA ARG A 267 15.01 -8.26 -4.23
C ARG A 267 15.79 -8.12 -5.52
N ALA A 268 17.00 -7.56 -5.44
CA ALA A 268 17.90 -7.43 -6.57
C ALA A 268 18.37 -8.81 -7.04
N PRO A 269 18.25 -9.13 -8.34
CA PRO A 269 18.73 -10.39 -8.87
C PRO A 269 20.26 -10.50 -8.71
N GLY A 270 20.75 -11.72 -8.48
CA GLY A 270 22.17 -12.03 -8.28
C GLY A 270 22.71 -11.75 -6.88
N THR A 271 22.45 -10.57 -6.29
CA THR A 271 22.99 -10.22 -4.95
C THR A 271 22.08 -10.66 -3.81
N GLY A 272 20.78 -10.75 -4.04
CA GLY A 272 19.79 -11.01 -2.99
C GLY A 272 19.58 -9.82 -2.05
N GLU A 273 20.15 -8.65 -2.34
CA GLU A 273 19.92 -7.42 -1.59
C GLU A 273 18.49 -6.92 -1.79
N LEU A 274 17.92 -6.28 -0.78
CA LEU A 274 16.57 -5.73 -0.86
C LEU A 274 16.63 -4.24 -1.13
N VAL A 275 16.02 -3.78 -2.21
CA VAL A 275 15.91 -2.36 -2.53
C VAL A 275 14.58 -1.83 -2.05
N VAL A 276 14.65 -0.71 -1.34
CA VAL A 276 13.52 -0.03 -0.70
C VAL A 276 13.60 1.45 -1.03
N PHE A 277 12.48 2.15 -0.95
CA PHE A 277 12.47 3.61 -0.86
C PHE A 277 11.47 4.07 0.20
N GLY A 278 11.59 5.32 0.60
CA GLY A 278 10.66 5.95 1.51
C GLY A 278 10.27 7.33 1.02
N VAL A 279 8.97 7.60 1.05
CA VAL A 279 8.39 8.88 0.67
C VAL A 279 7.96 9.65 1.91
N ASP A 280 8.17 10.96 1.90
CA ASP A 280 7.74 11.87 2.97
C ASP A 280 7.14 13.12 2.35
N ALA A 281 6.10 13.68 2.98
CA ALA A 281 5.47 14.92 2.54
C ALA A 281 6.38 16.16 2.76
N MET A 282 7.52 16.00 3.43
CA MET A 282 8.55 17.01 3.67
C MET A 282 9.91 16.58 3.12
N LYS A 283 10.77 17.54 2.75
CA LYS A 283 12.10 17.23 2.20
C LYS A 283 13.01 16.50 3.21
N PRO A 284 13.88 15.56 2.76
CA PRO A 284 13.91 14.97 1.40
C PRO A 284 12.66 14.14 1.12
N PHE A 285 12.04 14.36 -0.05
CA PHE A 285 10.75 13.78 -0.39
C PHE A 285 10.82 12.30 -0.74
N MET A 286 11.97 11.82 -1.23
CA MET A 286 12.20 10.41 -1.55
C MET A 286 13.64 10.04 -1.26
N GLU A 287 13.82 9.06 -0.37
CA GLU A 287 15.12 8.42 -0.11
C GLU A 287 15.06 6.97 -0.60
N LEU A 288 16.13 6.50 -1.25
CA LEU A 288 16.30 5.11 -1.65
C LEU A 288 17.32 4.42 -0.74
N GLY A 289 17.03 3.19 -0.34
CA GLY A 289 17.87 2.33 0.46
C GLY A 289 18.14 0.99 -0.23
N VAL A 290 19.33 0.43 0.00
CA VAL A 290 19.65 -0.95 -0.33
C VAL A 290 20.04 -1.66 0.95
N VAL A 291 19.30 -2.70 1.32
CA VAL A 291 19.54 -3.54 2.50
C VAL A 291 20.30 -4.78 2.06
N SER A 292 21.31 -5.18 2.84
CA SER A 292 22.09 -6.39 2.56
C SER A 292 21.22 -7.64 2.50
N ALA A 293 21.69 -8.66 1.77
CA ALA A 293 21.00 -9.95 1.64
C ALA A 293 20.75 -10.67 2.98
N ASP A 294 21.57 -10.40 4.01
CA ASP A 294 21.39 -10.91 5.37
C ASP A 294 20.48 -10.05 6.26
N GLY A 295 19.89 -8.98 5.69
CA GLY A 295 18.96 -8.08 6.38
C GLY A 295 19.57 -7.19 7.48
N LYS A 296 20.89 -7.22 7.70
CA LYS A 296 21.52 -6.61 8.89
C LYS A 296 22.02 -5.18 8.68
N ARG A 297 22.29 -4.76 7.44
CA ARG A 297 22.90 -3.45 7.19
C ARG A 297 22.26 -2.77 5.99
N LEU A 298 22.14 -1.45 6.09
CA LEU A 298 21.87 -0.59 4.95
C LEU A 298 23.20 -0.40 4.19
N VAL A 299 23.34 -1.04 3.04
CA VAL A 299 24.56 -0.98 2.22
C VAL A 299 24.65 0.29 1.40
N HIS A 300 23.50 0.91 1.11
CA HIS A 300 23.42 2.17 0.39
C HIS A 300 22.19 2.97 0.85
N LYS A 301 22.34 4.28 0.90
CA LYS A 301 21.26 5.23 1.21
C LYS A 301 21.49 6.52 0.44
N VAL A 302 20.46 7.01 -0.24
CA VAL A 302 20.57 8.25 -0.99
C VAL A 302 19.26 9.04 -1.04
N ASP A 303 19.36 10.35 -0.82
CA ASP A 303 18.31 11.31 -1.16
C ASP A 303 18.30 11.50 -2.68
N LEU A 304 17.16 11.24 -3.32
CA LEU A 304 16.99 11.36 -4.76
C LEU A 304 16.75 12.81 -5.23
N LYS A 305 16.70 13.78 -4.29
CA LYS A 305 16.56 15.22 -4.53
C LYS A 305 15.32 15.59 -5.35
N PHE A 306 14.20 14.89 -5.13
CA PHE A 306 12.93 15.23 -5.75
C PHE A 306 12.50 16.67 -5.39
N ASP A 307 11.85 17.34 -6.33
CA ASP A 307 11.31 18.70 -6.14
C ASP A 307 9.86 18.72 -5.65
N ARG A 308 9.16 17.59 -5.78
CA ARG A 308 7.80 17.35 -5.29
C ARG A 308 7.71 16.01 -4.57
N CYS A 309 6.76 15.86 -3.65
CA CYS A 309 6.42 14.57 -3.09
C CYS A 309 5.46 13.85 -4.03
N THR A 310 5.99 12.91 -4.81
CA THR A 310 5.20 11.96 -5.59
C THR A 310 4.80 10.78 -4.71
N LEU A 311 3.54 10.38 -4.77
CA LEU A 311 3.06 9.14 -4.16
C LEU A 311 3.46 7.99 -5.09
N SER A 312 4.70 7.55 -4.96
CA SER A 312 5.22 6.37 -5.65
C SER A 312 4.94 5.14 -4.79
N HIS A 313 4.14 4.21 -5.32
CA HIS A 313 3.70 3.00 -4.60
C HIS A 313 4.69 1.84 -4.78
N ASP A 314 5.14 1.64 -6.01
CA ASP A 314 6.00 0.53 -6.43
C ASP A 314 7.27 1.04 -7.13
N MET A 315 8.30 0.19 -7.18
CA MET A 315 9.54 0.44 -7.88
C MET A 315 10.00 -0.80 -8.65
N GLY A 316 10.88 -0.61 -9.64
CA GLY A 316 11.50 -1.72 -10.34
C GLY A 316 12.96 -1.92 -9.95
N VAL A 317 13.46 -3.12 -10.21
CA VAL A 317 14.89 -3.42 -10.17
C VAL A 317 15.23 -4.20 -11.42
N THR A 318 16.44 -4.03 -11.93
CA THR A 318 17.02 -4.91 -12.95
C THR A 318 18.29 -5.57 -12.39
N GLU A 319 19.09 -6.25 -13.20
CA GLU A 319 20.42 -6.72 -12.77
C GLU A 319 21.31 -5.58 -12.26
N ARG A 320 21.32 -4.43 -12.94
CA ARG A 320 22.24 -3.32 -12.64
C ARG A 320 21.58 -2.08 -12.07
N TYR A 321 20.28 -1.90 -12.27
CA TYR A 321 19.60 -0.62 -12.04
C TYR A 321 18.45 -0.71 -11.02
N ASN A 322 18.19 0.43 -10.39
CA ASN A 322 16.92 0.77 -9.75
C ASN A 322 16.08 1.53 -10.78
N VAL A 323 14.80 1.20 -10.86
CA VAL A 323 13.81 1.89 -11.71
C VAL A 323 12.86 2.66 -10.81
N ILE A 324 12.82 3.97 -10.97
CA ILE A 324 12.10 4.92 -10.10
C ILE A 324 10.98 5.58 -10.89
N MET A 325 9.77 5.60 -10.35
CA MET A 325 8.58 6.18 -10.99
C MET A 325 8.29 7.56 -10.41
N ASP A 326 8.37 8.64 -11.21
CA ASP A 326 7.98 10.00 -10.83
C ASP A 326 6.74 10.42 -11.63
N PHE A 327 5.57 9.99 -11.13
CA PHE A 327 4.28 10.19 -11.77
C PHE A 327 3.46 11.27 -11.03
N PRO A 328 2.50 11.93 -11.70
CA PRO A 328 1.86 13.15 -11.20
C PRO A 328 0.77 12.91 -10.13
N LEU A 329 0.80 11.80 -9.39
CA LEU A 329 0.04 11.65 -8.15
C LEU A 329 0.88 12.22 -7.00
N THR A 330 0.45 13.33 -6.42
CA THR A 330 1.30 14.12 -5.50
C THR A 330 0.67 14.32 -4.13
N ILE A 331 1.50 14.34 -3.09
CA ILE A 331 1.13 14.76 -1.73
C ILE A 331 1.68 16.18 -1.51
N ASP A 332 0.81 17.15 -1.21
CA ASP A 332 1.23 18.55 -1.05
C ASP A 332 0.57 19.23 0.16
N ILE A 333 1.37 19.44 1.22
CA ILE A 333 0.95 20.15 2.44
C ILE A 333 0.66 21.63 2.15
N GLN A 334 1.37 22.26 1.21
CA GLN A 334 1.11 23.65 0.82
C GLN A 334 -0.22 23.78 0.08
N ARG A 335 -0.56 22.81 -0.76
CA ARG A 335 -1.90 22.71 -1.38
C ARG A 335 -2.98 22.57 -0.31
N LEU A 336 -2.76 21.73 0.70
CA LEU A 336 -3.67 21.59 1.84
C LEU A 336 -3.85 22.91 2.61
N ILE A 337 -2.77 23.62 2.94
CA ILE A 337 -2.82 24.93 3.62
C ILE A 337 -3.61 25.97 2.81
N LYS A 338 -3.53 25.93 1.48
CA LYS A 338 -4.28 26.81 0.57
C LYS A 338 -5.75 26.40 0.39
N GLY A 339 -6.21 25.33 1.05
CA GLY A 339 -7.58 24.86 0.97
C GLY A 339 -7.86 23.85 -0.14
N GLY A 340 -6.83 23.26 -0.76
CA GLY A 340 -6.97 22.14 -1.69
C GLY A 340 -6.84 20.76 -1.01
N PRO A 341 -7.01 19.67 -1.76
CA PRO A 341 -6.87 18.31 -1.23
C PRO A 341 -5.40 17.97 -0.93
N LEU A 342 -5.17 17.08 0.04
CA LEU A 342 -3.82 16.62 0.39
C LEU A 342 -3.17 15.82 -0.75
N ILE A 343 -3.91 14.88 -1.33
CA ILE A 343 -3.48 14.02 -2.44
C ILE A 343 -4.22 14.46 -3.70
N LYS A 344 -3.51 14.58 -4.82
CA LYS A 344 -4.11 14.99 -6.09
C LYS A 344 -3.36 14.40 -7.29
N PHE A 345 -4.09 14.01 -8.32
CA PHE A 345 -3.54 13.61 -9.61
C PHE A 345 -3.45 14.83 -10.55
N GLU A 346 -2.25 15.36 -10.70
CA GLU A 346 -1.99 16.55 -11.50
C GLU A 346 -1.85 16.19 -12.99
N LYS A 347 -2.97 15.90 -13.67
CA LYS A 347 -2.99 15.36 -15.05
C LYS A 347 -2.12 16.09 -16.08
N GLU A 348 -1.96 17.41 -15.94
CA GLU A 348 -1.19 18.25 -16.87
C GLU A 348 0.30 18.36 -16.50
N GLU A 349 0.72 17.77 -15.38
CA GLU A 349 2.11 17.76 -14.94
C GLU A 349 2.92 16.63 -15.60
N TYR A 350 4.24 16.77 -15.54
CA TYR A 350 5.17 15.83 -16.15
C TYR A 350 5.12 14.43 -15.47
N ALA A 351 5.48 13.41 -16.25
CA ALA A 351 5.74 12.06 -15.79
C ALA A 351 7.05 11.55 -16.38
N ARG A 352 7.86 10.87 -15.56
CA ARG A 352 9.16 10.36 -16.00
C ARG A 352 9.55 9.10 -15.24
N ILE A 353 10.38 8.28 -15.88
CA ILE A 353 10.97 7.08 -15.29
C ILE A 353 12.48 7.31 -15.14
N GLY A 354 13.00 7.10 -13.93
CA GLY A 354 14.41 7.27 -13.60
C GLY A 354 15.13 5.93 -13.56
N ILE A 355 16.23 5.81 -14.31
CA ILE A 355 17.12 4.65 -14.28
C ILE A 355 18.39 5.05 -13.52
N MET A 356 18.58 4.44 -12.35
CA MET A 356 19.72 4.73 -11.48
C MET A 356 20.57 3.46 -11.31
N PRO A 357 21.91 3.52 -11.48
CA PRO A 357 22.78 2.42 -11.07
C PRO A 357 22.49 1.99 -9.62
N ARG A 358 22.58 0.70 -9.29
CA ARG A 358 22.18 0.16 -7.98
C ARG A 358 22.63 1.00 -6.78
N TYR A 359 23.90 1.40 -6.79
CA TYR A 359 24.56 2.18 -5.73
C TYR A 359 24.87 3.63 -6.16
N GLY A 360 24.14 4.12 -7.15
CA GLY A 360 24.27 5.49 -7.67
C GLY A 360 23.70 6.55 -6.73
N ASN A 361 23.74 7.79 -7.16
CA ASN A 361 23.13 8.93 -6.48
C ASN A 361 22.19 9.73 -7.39
N ALA A 362 21.57 10.78 -6.86
CA ALA A 362 20.65 11.64 -7.62
C ALA A 362 21.22 12.15 -8.95
N ASP A 363 22.53 12.44 -9.01
CA ASP A 363 23.18 12.99 -10.21
C ASP A 363 23.51 11.88 -11.23
N SER A 364 23.42 10.61 -10.84
CA SER A 364 23.61 9.44 -11.71
C SER A 364 22.32 8.89 -12.33
N ILE A 365 21.17 9.45 -11.95
CA ILE A 365 19.88 9.02 -12.50
C ILE A 365 19.75 9.53 -13.93
N ARG A 366 19.47 8.62 -14.86
CA ARG A 366 19.01 8.99 -16.20
C ARG A 366 17.49 9.05 -16.21
N TRP A 367 16.93 10.23 -16.43
CA TRP A 367 15.49 10.45 -16.52
C TRP A 367 14.99 10.34 -17.95
N PHE A 368 13.86 9.67 -18.11
CA PHE A 368 13.15 9.49 -19.38
C PHE A 368 11.73 10.02 -19.22
N GLU A 369 11.38 11.03 -20.00
CA GLU A 369 10.01 11.58 -20.01
C GLU A 369 9.06 10.57 -20.68
N VAL A 370 7.88 10.37 -20.09
CA VAL A 370 6.82 9.47 -20.57
C VAL A 370 5.48 10.19 -20.55
N GLU A 371 4.46 9.64 -21.21
CA GLU A 371 3.11 10.19 -21.11
C GLU A 371 2.60 10.21 -19.65
N PRO A 372 2.01 11.34 -19.18
CA PRO A 372 1.35 11.41 -17.88
C PRO A 372 0.33 10.30 -17.67
N ASN A 373 0.47 9.59 -16.56
CA ASN A 373 -0.34 8.43 -16.22
C ASN A 373 -0.31 8.15 -14.71
N CYS A 374 -1.16 7.24 -14.27
CA CYS A 374 -1.07 6.66 -12.93
C CYS A 374 -0.74 5.17 -13.08
N THR A 375 0.33 4.72 -12.42
CA THR A 375 0.73 3.32 -12.36
C THR A 375 1.06 3.02 -10.92
N PHE A 376 0.26 2.17 -10.28
CA PHE A 376 0.53 1.74 -8.92
C PHE A 376 1.50 0.56 -8.91
N HIS A 377 1.27 -0.46 -9.76
CA HIS A 377 2.05 -1.69 -9.72
C HIS A 377 2.89 -1.92 -10.98
N ILE A 378 4.12 -2.37 -10.74
CA ILE A 378 5.06 -2.81 -11.76
C ILE A 378 5.00 -4.33 -11.84
N LEU A 379 4.85 -4.85 -13.05
CA LEU A 379 4.88 -6.27 -13.32
C LEU A 379 6.32 -6.80 -13.25
N ASN A 380 7.24 -6.20 -14.01
CA ASN A 380 8.66 -6.51 -13.96
C ASN A 380 9.49 -5.44 -14.69
N CYS A 381 10.79 -5.38 -14.38
CA CYS A 381 11.78 -4.59 -15.11
C CYS A 381 12.98 -5.46 -15.48
N PHE A 382 13.56 -5.26 -16.67
CA PHE A 382 14.74 -6.00 -17.09
C PHE A 382 15.55 -5.23 -18.14
N GLU A 383 16.74 -5.74 -18.44
CA GLU A 383 17.65 -5.14 -19.41
C GLU A 383 17.65 -5.97 -20.69
N GLU A 384 17.60 -5.29 -21.84
CA GLU A 384 17.65 -5.92 -23.16
C GLU A 384 18.51 -5.08 -24.11
N GLY A 385 19.75 -5.51 -24.32
CA GLY A 385 20.75 -4.71 -25.03
C GLY A 385 21.02 -3.40 -24.30
N ASP A 386 20.82 -2.28 -24.99
CA ASP A 386 20.99 -0.93 -24.45
C ASP A 386 19.71 -0.36 -23.84
N GLU A 387 18.63 -1.14 -23.77
CA GLU A 387 17.33 -0.70 -23.24
C GLU A 387 17.08 -1.26 -21.83
N VAL A 388 16.48 -0.43 -20.97
CA VAL A 388 15.75 -0.91 -19.80
C VAL A 388 14.28 -0.99 -20.16
N VAL A 389 13.70 -2.18 -20.00
CA VAL A 389 12.28 -2.44 -20.25
C VAL A 389 11.54 -2.44 -18.91
N VAL A 390 10.47 -1.65 -18.83
CA VAL A 390 9.58 -1.55 -17.67
C VAL A 390 8.19 -1.98 -18.12
N ARG A 391 7.59 -2.94 -17.41
CA ARG A 391 6.20 -3.35 -17.62
C ARG A 391 5.39 -3.10 -16.37
N GLY A 392 4.24 -2.44 -16.49
CA GLY A 392 3.38 -2.12 -15.36
C GLY A 392 1.92 -1.99 -15.77
N CYS A 393 1.05 -1.85 -14.77
CA CYS A 393 -0.38 -1.63 -14.99
C CYS A 393 -0.68 -0.12 -14.97
N ARG A 394 -0.92 0.43 -16.15
CA ARG A 394 -1.12 1.86 -16.39
C ARG A 394 -2.61 2.20 -16.47
N SER A 395 -3.04 3.22 -15.74
CA SER A 395 -4.30 3.95 -15.94
C SER A 395 -4.04 5.40 -16.35
N LEU A 396 -5.08 6.08 -16.85
CA LEU A 396 -4.98 7.50 -17.27
C LEU A 396 -5.38 8.47 -16.15
N GLU A 397 -6.06 7.99 -15.12
CA GLU A 397 -6.38 8.71 -13.89
C GLU A 397 -6.09 7.85 -12.65
N SER A 398 -5.93 8.50 -11.50
CA SER A 398 -5.71 7.84 -10.21
C SER A 398 -7.03 7.35 -9.61
N ILE A 399 -7.07 6.13 -9.08
CA ILE A 399 -8.23 5.64 -8.31
C ILE A 399 -8.35 6.30 -6.93
N ILE A 400 -7.26 6.90 -6.44
CA ILE A 400 -7.28 7.77 -5.26
C ILE A 400 -7.95 9.09 -5.67
N SER A 401 -9.16 9.31 -5.14
CA SER A 401 -10.01 10.47 -5.45
C SER A 401 -9.47 11.77 -4.85
N GLU A 402 -9.72 12.88 -5.55
CA GLU A 402 -9.36 14.24 -5.12
C GLU A 402 -10.45 14.92 -4.27
N SER A 403 -11.52 14.20 -3.92
CA SER A 403 -12.70 14.80 -3.30
C SER A 403 -12.42 15.36 -1.90
N CYS A 404 -12.70 16.64 -1.71
CA CYS A 404 -12.76 17.27 -0.39
C CYS A 404 -14.06 16.93 0.37
N ASP A 405 -15.05 16.34 -0.31
CA ASP A 405 -16.29 15.87 0.29
C ASP A 405 -16.21 14.36 0.57
N VAL A 406 -16.46 14.01 1.83
CA VAL A 406 -16.39 12.65 2.39
C VAL A 406 -17.69 11.84 2.22
N ASP A 407 -18.67 12.37 1.47
CA ASP A 407 -20.00 11.79 1.29
C ASP A 407 -20.16 11.11 -0.12
N LEU A 408 -21.41 10.79 -0.50
CA LEU A 408 -21.87 10.05 -1.70
C LEU A 408 -21.24 10.47 -3.04
N ASP A 409 -20.72 11.69 -3.15
CA ASP A 409 -20.06 12.18 -4.37
C ASP A 409 -18.82 11.35 -4.73
N LYS A 410 -18.15 10.71 -3.76
CA LYS A 410 -17.01 9.81 -4.01
C LYS A 410 -17.41 8.52 -4.70
N PHE A 411 -18.54 7.93 -4.26
CA PHE A 411 -19.09 6.74 -4.89
C PHE A 411 -19.41 7.06 -6.35
N GLU A 412 -20.19 8.12 -6.61
CA GLU A 412 -20.52 8.56 -7.97
C GLU A 412 -19.27 8.89 -8.82
N TRP A 413 -18.22 9.45 -8.20
CA TRP A 413 -16.97 9.78 -8.87
C TRP A 413 -16.25 8.54 -9.41
N VAL A 414 -16.13 7.48 -8.60
CA VAL A 414 -15.50 6.21 -9.01
C VAL A 414 -16.42 5.43 -9.95
N SER A 415 -17.71 5.33 -9.59
CA SER A 415 -18.73 4.63 -10.35
C SER A 415 -18.83 5.14 -11.78
N GLY A 416 -18.77 6.45 -12.00
CA GLY A 416 -18.82 7.03 -13.35
C GLY A 416 -17.60 6.70 -14.22
N ARG A 417 -16.43 6.49 -13.63
CA ARG A 417 -15.16 6.27 -14.34
C ARG A 417 -14.79 4.80 -14.56
N LEU A 418 -15.46 3.89 -13.85
CA LEU A 418 -15.30 2.43 -13.99
C LEU A 418 -16.41 1.76 -14.82
N ARG A 419 -17.37 2.51 -15.36
CA ARG A 419 -18.37 1.97 -16.29
C ARG A 419 -17.69 1.60 -17.62
N SER A 420 -17.71 0.31 -17.97
CA SER A 420 -17.41 -0.16 -19.32
C SER A 420 -18.60 0.10 -20.25
N LYS A 421 -18.35 0.27 -21.56
CA LYS A 421 -19.43 0.26 -22.55
C LYS A 421 -20.23 -1.04 -22.48
N ASP A 422 -21.55 -0.95 -22.33
CA ASP A 422 -22.44 -2.06 -22.66
C ASP A 422 -22.50 -2.23 -24.19
N PRO A 423 -22.48 -3.46 -24.74
CA PRO A 423 -22.66 -3.70 -26.18
C PRO A 423 -24.02 -3.27 -26.74
N VAL A 424 -24.98 -2.92 -25.87
CA VAL A 424 -26.41 -2.76 -26.22
C VAL A 424 -26.80 -1.30 -26.55
N ASP A 425 -26.03 -0.30 -26.12
CA ASP A 425 -26.38 1.12 -26.29
C ASP A 425 -25.60 1.82 -27.42
N GLN A 426 -25.73 1.29 -28.64
CA GLN A 426 -25.12 1.90 -29.84
C GLN A 426 -25.86 3.16 -30.37
N GLN A 427 -26.88 3.69 -29.69
CA GLN A 427 -27.78 4.66 -30.31
C GLN A 427 -27.64 6.13 -29.89
N ASP A 428 -26.89 6.47 -28.84
CA ASP A 428 -26.72 7.87 -28.42
C ASP A 428 -25.25 8.31 -28.29
N ALA A 429 -24.51 8.18 -29.41
CA ALA A 429 -23.11 8.57 -29.53
C ALA A 429 -22.86 10.10 -29.61
N LYS A 430 -23.50 10.92 -28.76
CA LYS A 430 -23.28 12.38 -28.79
C LYS A 430 -22.94 13.08 -27.48
N HIS A 431 -22.97 12.44 -26.32
CA HIS A 431 -22.41 12.98 -25.07
C HIS A 431 -21.67 11.83 -24.33
N PHE A 432 -20.64 12.15 -23.53
CA PHE A 432 -19.76 11.29 -22.71
C PHE A 432 -18.39 10.90 -23.32
N LYS A 433 -17.31 11.41 -22.69
CA LYS A 433 -15.88 11.31 -23.07
C LYS A 433 -14.98 10.75 -21.95
N ASN A 434 -15.56 10.31 -20.82
CA ASN A 434 -14.84 10.03 -19.56
C ASN A 434 -14.77 8.53 -19.19
N ASP A 435 -15.25 7.64 -20.05
CA ASP A 435 -15.37 6.22 -19.74
C ASP A 435 -13.98 5.56 -19.82
N GLU A 436 -13.70 4.61 -18.92
CA GLU A 436 -12.45 3.79 -18.87
C GLU A 436 -11.15 4.50 -18.44
N LEU A 437 -11.19 5.73 -17.92
CA LEU A 437 -9.97 6.43 -17.48
C LEU A 437 -9.24 5.75 -16.30
N LEU A 438 -10.00 5.02 -15.47
CA LEU A 438 -9.49 4.20 -14.36
C LEU A 438 -9.17 2.76 -14.77
N PHE A 439 -9.30 2.39 -16.05
CA PHE A 439 -8.95 1.04 -16.49
C PHE A 439 -7.44 0.90 -16.54
N CYS A 440 -6.94 -0.06 -15.76
CA CYS A 440 -5.54 -0.43 -15.74
C CYS A 440 -5.25 -1.38 -16.90
N ARG A 441 -4.20 -1.11 -17.66
CA ARG A 441 -3.78 -1.91 -18.82
C ARG A 441 -2.31 -2.24 -18.69
N SER A 442 -1.91 -3.44 -19.12
CA SER A 442 -0.48 -3.75 -19.15
C SER A 442 0.18 -2.90 -20.22
N TYR A 443 1.20 -2.15 -19.80
CA TYR A 443 1.90 -1.17 -20.60
C TYR A 443 3.40 -1.43 -20.53
N GLU A 444 4.09 -1.25 -21.65
CA GLU A 444 5.52 -1.48 -21.77
C GLU A 444 6.22 -0.16 -22.14
N TRP A 445 7.20 0.25 -21.33
CA TRP A 445 8.14 1.32 -21.63
C TRP A 445 9.52 0.73 -21.91
N ARG A 446 10.12 1.09 -23.05
CA ARG A 446 11.49 0.72 -23.43
C ARG A 446 12.33 1.98 -23.47
N LEU A 447 13.33 2.02 -22.58
CA LEU A 447 14.11 3.21 -22.26
C LEU A 447 15.55 3.01 -22.74
N ASN A 448 15.94 3.66 -23.82
CA ASN A 448 17.27 3.47 -24.41
C ASN A 448 18.36 4.25 -23.65
N MET A 449 19.25 3.51 -23.00
CA MET A 449 20.32 4.04 -22.15
C MET A 449 21.49 4.63 -22.93
N GLU A 450 21.54 4.53 -24.26
CA GLU A 450 22.51 5.26 -25.08
C GLU A 450 21.88 6.53 -25.66
N THR A 451 20.78 6.37 -26.42
CA THR A 451 20.18 7.45 -27.22
C THR A 451 19.24 8.36 -26.43
N GLY A 452 18.62 7.86 -25.35
CA GLY A 452 17.59 8.58 -24.60
C GLY A 452 16.20 8.43 -25.19
N GLU A 453 16.04 7.64 -26.25
CA GLU A 453 14.76 7.34 -26.86
C GLU A 453 13.86 6.57 -25.88
N VAL A 454 12.57 6.91 -25.90
CA VAL A 454 11.50 6.23 -25.17
C VAL A 454 10.53 5.65 -26.20
N LYS A 455 10.25 4.36 -26.08
CA LYS A 455 9.15 3.71 -26.80
C LYS A 455 8.16 3.19 -25.78
N GLU A 456 6.90 3.52 -25.94
CA GLU A 456 5.87 3.09 -25.02
C GLU A 456 4.64 2.57 -25.76
N ARG A 457 4.01 1.51 -25.23
CA ARG A 457 2.86 0.87 -25.88
C ARG A 457 1.98 0.09 -24.91
N ASN A 458 0.69 0.04 -25.22
CA ASN A 458 -0.25 -0.91 -24.63
C ASN A 458 0.01 -2.29 -25.24
N ILE A 459 0.19 -3.32 -24.39
CA ILE A 459 0.49 -4.69 -24.88
C ILE A 459 -0.71 -5.64 -24.79
N THR A 460 -1.74 -5.33 -24.00
CA THR A 460 -2.91 -6.22 -23.80
C THR A 460 -4.19 -5.74 -24.52
N GLY A 461 -4.17 -4.55 -25.12
CA GLY A 461 -5.35 -3.94 -25.72
C GLY A 461 -6.31 -3.35 -24.67
N THR A 462 -7.58 -3.20 -25.03
CA THR A 462 -8.60 -2.53 -24.19
C THR A 462 -9.73 -3.46 -23.75
N GLN A 463 -9.66 -4.76 -24.09
CA GLN A 463 -10.73 -5.72 -23.85
C GLN A 463 -11.00 -5.94 -22.36
N PHE A 464 -9.95 -6.04 -21.55
CA PHE A 464 -10.03 -6.22 -20.11
C PHE A 464 -9.14 -5.23 -19.39
N SER A 465 -9.61 -4.73 -18.25
CA SER A 465 -8.80 -4.00 -17.29
C SER A 465 -8.14 -5.00 -16.35
N ILE A 466 -6.85 -4.84 -16.08
CA ILE A 466 -6.02 -5.75 -15.30
C ILE A 466 -5.17 -5.00 -14.28
N GLU A 467 -5.04 -5.55 -13.07
CA GLU A 467 -4.23 -4.99 -11.99
C GLU A 467 -3.68 -6.09 -11.08
N PHE A 468 -2.89 -5.73 -10.07
CA PHE A 468 -2.17 -6.64 -9.19
C PHE A 468 -1.35 -7.65 -10.00
N PRO A 469 -0.39 -7.17 -10.83
CA PRO A 469 0.44 -8.05 -11.64
C PRO A 469 1.37 -8.88 -10.76
N MET A 470 1.68 -10.09 -11.22
CA MET A 470 2.63 -11.01 -10.61
C MET A 470 3.35 -11.82 -11.69
N ILE A 471 4.55 -12.31 -11.35
CA ILE A 471 5.36 -13.18 -12.19
C ILE A 471 5.87 -14.34 -11.36
N ASN A 472 6.53 -15.31 -11.99
CA ASN A 472 7.37 -16.24 -11.25
C ASN A 472 8.50 -15.45 -10.54
N PRO A 473 8.59 -15.49 -9.20
CA PRO A 473 9.51 -14.64 -8.45
C PRO A 473 10.99 -14.91 -8.76
N ASN A 474 11.32 -16.08 -9.33
CA ASN A 474 12.68 -16.40 -9.79
C ASN A 474 13.14 -15.52 -10.98
N PHE A 475 12.21 -14.81 -11.63
CA PHE A 475 12.48 -13.93 -12.77
C PHE A 475 12.37 -12.44 -12.40
N ASN A 476 12.30 -12.11 -11.12
CA ASN A 476 12.28 -10.71 -10.67
C ASN A 476 13.56 -9.97 -11.10
N GLY A 477 13.40 -8.89 -11.85
CA GLY A 477 14.51 -8.06 -12.33
C GLY A 477 15.27 -8.61 -13.55
N VAL A 478 14.81 -9.72 -14.13
CA VAL A 478 15.36 -10.33 -15.34
C VAL A 478 14.24 -10.59 -16.36
N LYS A 479 14.60 -10.80 -17.62
CA LYS A 479 13.61 -10.97 -18.69
C LYS A 479 12.74 -12.20 -18.43
N ASN A 480 11.42 -12.01 -18.53
CA ASN A 480 10.39 -13.02 -18.29
C ASN A 480 9.45 -13.14 -19.50
N LYS A 481 8.93 -14.35 -19.73
CA LYS A 481 8.04 -14.72 -20.83
C LYS A 481 6.56 -14.70 -20.43
N PHE A 482 6.27 -14.95 -19.17
CA PHE A 482 4.93 -15.03 -18.64
C PHE A 482 4.70 -14.03 -17.52
N GLY A 483 3.47 -13.52 -17.45
CA GLY A 483 2.99 -12.72 -16.33
C GLY A 483 1.55 -13.08 -16.03
N TYR A 484 1.08 -12.70 -14.86
CA TYR A 484 -0.29 -12.92 -14.42
C TYR A 484 -0.82 -11.65 -13.79
N ALA A 485 -2.13 -11.46 -13.82
CA ALA A 485 -2.79 -10.32 -13.19
C ALA A 485 -4.23 -10.69 -12.80
N GLN A 486 -4.83 -9.90 -11.92
CA GLN A 486 -6.25 -9.98 -11.60
C GLN A 486 -7.05 -9.14 -12.62
N THR A 487 -8.17 -9.66 -13.11
CA THR A 487 -9.03 -8.93 -14.07
C THR A 487 -10.10 -8.14 -13.33
N VAL A 488 -10.16 -6.83 -13.59
CA VAL A 488 -11.14 -5.94 -12.97
C VAL A 488 -12.52 -6.22 -13.55
N HIS A 489 -13.49 -6.51 -12.69
CA HIS A 489 -14.89 -6.66 -13.06
C HIS A 489 -15.57 -5.28 -13.07
N GLY A 490 -15.65 -4.66 -14.25
CA GLY A 490 -16.06 -3.26 -14.42
C GLY A 490 -17.41 -2.92 -13.77
N LEU A 491 -18.46 -3.70 -14.07
CA LEU A 491 -19.81 -3.45 -13.52
C LEU A 491 -19.85 -3.56 -12.00
N ALA A 492 -19.22 -4.59 -11.44
CA ALA A 492 -19.21 -4.81 -9.99
C ALA A 492 -18.38 -3.73 -9.28
N SER A 493 -17.25 -3.32 -9.88
CA SER A 493 -16.41 -2.25 -9.36
C SER A 493 -17.08 -0.88 -9.41
N ALA A 494 -17.82 -0.60 -10.49
CA ALA A 494 -18.62 0.60 -10.61
C ALA A 494 -19.78 0.59 -9.60
N THR A 495 -20.40 -0.56 -9.33
CA THR A 495 -21.53 -0.69 -8.39
C THR A 495 -21.09 -0.62 -6.93
N SER A 496 -19.85 -1.00 -6.59
CA SER A 496 -19.27 -0.84 -5.25
C SER A 496 -18.54 0.48 -5.06
N GLY A 497 -18.15 1.16 -6.14
CA GLY A 497 -17.22 2.30 -6.06
C GLY A 497 -15.82 1.91 -5.58
N MET A 498 -15.48 0.62 -5.66
CA MET A 498 -14.19 0.05 -5.26
C MET A 498 -13.81 -1.10 -6.20
N PRO A 499 -12.52 -1.33 -6.52
CA PRO A 499 -12.12 -2.43 -7.41
C PRO A 499 -12.60 -3.79 -6.91
N LYS A 500 -13.21 -4.56 -7.81
CA LYS A 500 -13.54 -5.98 -7.63
C LYS A 500 -12.94 -6.77 -8.79
N PHE A 501 -12.36 -7.92 -8.48
CA PHE A 501 -11.62 -8.71 -9.46
C PHE A 501 -12.34 -10.02 -9.79
N GLY A 502 -12.95 -10.11 -10.97
CA GLY A 502 -13.82 -11.23 -11.37
C GLY A 502 -13.09 -12.37 -12.07
N GLY A 503 -11.76 -12.37 -12.10
CA GLY A 503 -10.98 -13.39 -12.76
C GLY A 503 -9.49 -13.10 -12.72
N LEU A 504 -8.76 -13.87 -13.53
CA LEU A 504 -7.31 -13.77 -13.68
C LEU A 504 -6.93 -13.76 -15.17
N ALA A 505 -5.81 -13.13 -15.48
CA ALA A 505 -5.22 -13.10 -16.82
C ALA A 505 -3.82 -13.71 -16.78
N LYS A 506 -3.48 -14.51 -17.79
CA LYS A 506 -2.12 -14.99 -18.09
C LYS A 506 -1.63 -14.31 -19.36
N LEU A 507 -0.51 -13.61 -19.24
CA LEU A 507 0.12 -12.77 -20.27
C LEU A 507 1.29 -13.55 -20.90
N TYR A 508 1.32 -13.64 -22.22
CA TYR A 508 2.36 -14.34 -22.99
C TYR A 508 3.23 -13.33 -23.74
N PHE A 509 4.30 -12.81 -23.12
CA PHE A 509 5.05 -11.67 -23.65
C PHE A 509 5.83 -11.91 -24.95
N GLU A 510 6.06 -13.17 -25.32
CA GLU A 510 6.74 -13.56 -26.57
C GLU A 510 5.77 -14.04 -27.67
N GLU A 511 4.47 -14.14 -27.37
CA GLU A 511 3.45 -14.62 -28.32
C GLU A 511 2.53 -13.47 -28.72
N THR A 512 2.26 -13.32 -30.02
CA THR A 512 1.30 -12.34 -30.54
C THR A 512 -0.13 -12.87 -30.48
N ALA A 513 -1.09 -12.00 -30.17
CA ALA A 513 -2.52 -12.34 -30.25
C ALA A 513 -2.92 -12.80 -31.66
N ASN A 514 -3.89 -13.72 -31.74
CA ASN A 514 -4.43 -14.18 -33.02
C ASN A 514 -5.20 -13.03 -33.72
N LYS A 515 -4.99 -12.91 -35.04
CA LYS A 515 -5.53 -11.85 -35.91
C LYS A 515 -7.06 -11.82 -36.09
N GLU A 516 -7.83 -12.62 -35.35
CA GLU A 516 -9.29 -12.69 -35.51
C GLU A 516 -10.01 -11.43 -35.01
N TRP A 517 -9.32 -10.56 -34.28
CA TRP A 517 -9.82 -9.27 -33.82
C TRP A 517 -9.06 -8.14 -34.56
N GLU A 518 -9.78 -7.28 -35.29
CA GLU A 518 -9.21 -6.21 -36.14
C GLU A 518 -8.33 -5.21 -35.37
N GLU A 519 -8.40 -5.19 -34.03
CA GLU A 519 -7.60 -4.34 -33.12
C GLU A 519 -6.34 -5.01 -32.55
N SER A 520 -5.94 -6.20 -33.04
CA SER A 520 -4.86 -7.02 -32.43
C SER A 520 -3.43 -6.77 -32.95
N GLU A 521 -3.20 -5.80 -33.84
CA GLU A 521 -1.85 -5.55 -34.37
C GLU A 521 -0.86 -5.13 -33.26
N GLY A 522 0.04 -6.06 -32.89
CA GLY A 522 1.10 -5.81 -31.91
C GLY A 522 0.77 -6.14 -30.45
N HIS A 523 -0.45 -6.63 -30.16
CA HIS A 523 -0.82 -7.10 -28.83
C HIS A 523 -0.29 -8.51 -28.56
N ILE A 524 -0.02 -8.80 -27.27
CA ILE A 524 0.40 -10.12 -26.82
C ILE A 524 -0.79 -11.07 -26.68
N LYS A 525 -0.55 -12.37 -26.74
CA LYS A 525 -1.55 -13.37 -26.37
C LYS A 525 -1.87 -13.24 -24.87
N VAL A 526 -3.16 -13.29 -24.55
CA VAL A 526 -3.67 -13.33 -23.18
C VAL A 526 -4.69 -14.45 -23.05
N GLU A 527 -4.58 -15.24 -22.00
CA GLU A 527 -5.60 -16.21 -21.59
C GLU A 527 -6.29 -15.71 -20.33
N TYR A 528 -7.60 -15.90 -20.25
CA TYR A 528 -8.41 -15.44 -19.13
C TYR A 528 -9.03 -16.63 -18.40
N HIS A 529 -9.03 -16.55 -17.07
CA HIS A 529 -9.74 -17.44 -16.18
C HIS A 529 -10.82 -16.61 -15.48
N GLU A 530 -12.04 -16.66 -16.01
CA GLU A 530 -13.19 -15.94 -15.46
C GLU A 530 -13.83 -16.74 -14.32
N PHE A 531 -14.19 -16.06 -13.23
CA PHE A 531 -14.98 -16.69 -12.17
C PHE A 531 -16.47 -16.64 -12.50
N VAL A 532 -17.18 -17.66 -12.05
CA VAL A 532 -18.62 -17.79 -12.28
C VAL A 532 -19.43 -16.95 -11.28
N GLY A 533 -20.50 -16.31 -11.75
CA GLY A 533 -21.45 -15.60 -10.90
C GLY A 533 -20.85 -14.37 -10.21
N ASN A 534 -21.36 -14.02 -9.03
CA ASN A 534 -20.90 -12.86 -8.26
C ASN A 534 -19.66 -13.21 -7.40
N THR A 535 -18.63 -13.75 -8.05
CA THR A 535 -17.43 -14.30 -7.41
C THR A 535 -16.22 -13.43 -7.71
N PHE A 536 -15.48 -13.02 -6.68
CA PHE A 536 -14.33 -12.12 -6.83
C PHE A 536 -13.13 -12.56 -6.01
N CYS A 537 -11.93 -12.22 -6.48
CA CYS A 537 -10.67 -12.58 -5.82
C CYS A 537 -9.90 -11.37 -5.28
N THR A 538 -8.97 -11.65 -4.35
CA THR A 538 -7.86 -10.77 -3.98
C THR A 538 -6.65 -11.61 -3.57
N GLY A 539 -5.45 -11.02 -3.59
CA GLY A 539 -4.26 -11.65 -3.04
C GLY A 539 -3.63 -12.74 -3.91
N ALA A 540 -3.94 -12.80 -5.20
CA ALA A 540 -3.38 -13.81 -6.08
C ALA A 540 -1.84 -13.83 -6.04
N ALA A 541 -1.26 -15.03 -6.01
CA ALA A 541 0.18 -15.26 -5.98
C ALA A 541 0.57 -16.43 -6.89
N PHE A 542 1.74 -16.33 -7.50
CA PHE A 542 2.35 -17.45 -8.24
C PHE A 542 3.07 -18.41 -7.28
N VAL A 543 2.80 -19.69 -7.41
CA VAL A 543 3.42 -20.78 -6.65
C VAL A 543 4.25 -21.63 -7.61
N PRO A 544 5.61 -21.57 -7.53
CA PRO A 544 6.46 -22.39 -8.38
C PRO A 544 6.27 -23.88 -8.07
N LYS A 545 6.21 -24.70 -9.10
CA LYS A 545 6.23 -26.16 -8.96
C LYS A 545 7.58 -26.63 -8.41
N GLU A 546 7.54 -27.53 -7.43
CA GLU A 546 8.77 -28.13 -6.91
C GLU A 546 9.49 -28.92 -8.03
N GLY A 547 10.75 -28.58 -8.27
CA GLY A 547 11.52 -29.16 -9.39
C GLY A 547 11.06 -28.72 -10.80
N GLY A 548 10.21 -27.69 -10.91
CA GLY A 548 9.78 -27.13 -12.18
C GLY A 548 10.94 -26.55 -13.00
N LEU A 549 11.00 -26.88 -14.29
CA LEU A 549 12.05 -26.42 -15.21
C LEU A 549 11.65 -25.22 -16.10
N GLU A 550 10.35 -24.99 -16.30
CA GLU A 550 9.85 -23.91 -17.15
C GLU A 550 9.33 -22.75 -16.29
N GLU A 551 9.36 -21.54 -16.86
CA GLU A 551 8.99 -20.32 -16.15
C GLU A 551 7.54 -20.34 -15.62
N ASP A 552 6.60 -20.88 -16.40
CA ASP A 552 5.19 -21.08 -16.03
C ASP A 552 4.91 -22.52 -15.55
N HIS A 553 5.88 -23.23 -14.98
CA HIS A 553 5.60 -24.46 -14.23
C HIS A 553 5.21 -24.11 -12.79
N GLY A 554 3.92 -23.99 -12.55
CA GLY A 554 3.39 -23.71 -11.23
C GLY A 554 1.88 -23.52 -11.21
N TRP A 555 1.41 -22.87 -10.15
CA TRP A 555 0.01 -22.57 -9.93
C TRP A 555 -0.20 -21.09 -9.61
N ILE A 556 -1.40 -20.59 -9.88
CA ILE A 556 -1.89 -19.39 -9.21
C ILE A 556 -2.74 -19.83 -8.04
N ILE A 557 -2.44 -19.29 -6.87
CA ILE A 557 -3.26 -19.44 -5.66
C ILE A 557 -3.91 -18.09 -5.34
N THR A 558 -5.20 -18.07 -5.01
CA THR A 558 -5.89 -16.82 -4.68
C THR A 558 -7.04 -17.03 -3.68
N PHE A 559 -7.31 -16.03 -2.83
CA PHE A 559 -8.56 -15.99 -2.06
C PHE A 559 -9.69 -15.58 -2.99
N VAL A 560 -10.84 -16.22 -2.84
CA VAL A 560 -12.03 -16.02 -3.65
C VAL A 560 -13.23 -15.91 -2.72
N HIS A 561 -14.11 -14.95 -2.96
CA HIS A 561 -15.35 -14.79 -2.23
C HIS A 561 -16.53 -14.81 -3.20
N ASP A 562 -17.49 -15.68 -2.92
CA ASP A 562 -18.77 -15.74 -3.61
C ASP A 562 -19.77 -14.90 -2.80
N GLU A 563 -20.14 -13.75 -3.34
CA GLU A 563 -21.06 -12.81 -2.69
C GLU A 563 -22.52 -13.29 -2.70
N ASP A 564 -22.89 -14.25 -3.55
CA ASP A 564 -24.24 -14.81 -3.57
C ASP A 564 -24.44 -15.81 -2.43
N THR A 565 -23.38 -16.54 -2.06
CA THR A 565 -23.40 -17.54 -0.98
C THR A 565 -22.70 -17.11 0.31
N ASP A 566 -22.14 -15.89 0.35
CA ASP A 566 -21.31 -15.34 1.44
C ASP A 566 -20.20 -16.31 1.90
N THR A 567 -19.64 -17.07 0.95
CA THR A 567 -18.67 -18.14 1.21
C THR A 567 -17.31 -17.77 0.63
N SER A 568 -16.25 -18.00 1.41
CA SER A 568 -14.88 -17.75 0.96
C SER A 568 -14.14 -19.06 0.69
N LYS A 569 -13.34 -19.07 -0.37
CA LYS A 569 -12.56 -20.21 -0.83
C LYS A 569 -11.14 -19.79 -1.17
N VAL A 570 -10.23 -20.77 -1.27
CA VAL A 570 -8.94 -20.61 -1.95
C VAL A 570 -8.95 -21.44 -3.22
N TYR A 571 -8.64 -20.82 -4.35
CA TYR A 571 -8.52 -21.50 -5.63
C TYR A 571 -7.05 -21.75 -5.95
N ILE A 572 -6.74 -22.96 -6.42
CA ILE A 572 -5.45 -23.33 -7.00
C ILE A 572 -5.67 -23.62 -8.47
N ILE A 573 -5.04 -22.85 -9.35
CA ILE A 573 -5.23 -22.87 -10.79
C ILE A 573 -3.93 -23.29 -11.46
N ASP A 574 -3.97 -24.32 -12.30
CA ASP A 574 -2.81 -24.79 -13.06
C ASP A 574 -2.47 -23.80 -14.16
N THR A 575 -1.25 -23.27 -14.14
CA THR A 575 -0.80 -22.27 -15.11
C THR A 575 -0.58 -22.86 -16.51
N LYS A 576 -0.40 -24.17 -16.66
CA LYS A 576 -0.35 -24.85 -17.97
C LYS A 576 -1.72 -25.14 -18.56
N ASN A 577 -2.76 -25.14 -17.72
CA ASN A 577 -4.14 -25.34 -18.13
C ASN A 577 -5.02 -24.20 -17.62
N PHE A 578 -4.60 -22.96 -17.89
CA PHE A 578 -5.06 -21.76 -17.20
C PHE A 578 -6.56 -21.48 -17.36
N THR A 579 -7.14 -21.80 -18.52
CA THR A 579 -8.57 -21.56 -18.80
C THR A 579 -9.49 -22.65 -18.25
N SER A 580 -8.94 -23.73 -17.69
CA SER A 580 -9.75 -24.80 -17.09
C SER A 580 -10.16 -24.47 -15.67
N GLU A 581 -11.10 -25.24 -15.12
CA GLU A 581 -11.49 -25.17 -13.71
C GLU A 581 -10.27 -25.29 -12.77
N PRO A 582 -10.29 -24.60 -11.60
CA PRO A 582 -9.27 -24.77 -10.58
C PRO A 582 -9.06 -26.25 -10.22
N VAL A 583 -7.79 -26.66 -10.09
CA VAL A 583 -7.43 -28.04 -9.71
C VAL A 583 -7.83 -28.37 -8.26
N ALA A 584 -7.92 -27.34 -7.42
CA ALA A 584 -8.50 -27.43 -6.08
C ALA A 584 -9.27 -26.15 -5.73
N LYS A 585 -10.42 -26.32 -5.07
CA LYS A 585 -11.20 -25.26 -4.43
C LYS A 585 -11.34 -25.61 -2.95
N ILE A 586 -10.70 -24.85 -2.07
CA ILE A 586 -10.61 -25.10 -0.63
C ILE A 586 -11.60 -24.18 0.07
N THR A 587 -12.67 -24.71 0.66
CA THR A 587 -13.68 -23.88 1.33
C THR A 587 -13.22 -23.49 2.73
N LEU A 588 -13.20 -22.18 2.99
CA LEU A 588 -12.75 -21.63 4.26
C LEU A 588 -13.88 -21.63 5.30
N PRO A 589 -13.55 -21.78 6.59
CA PRO A 589 -14.55 -21.88 7.66
C PRO A 589 -15.22 -20.54 8.01
N CYS A 590 -14.73 -19.43 7.47
CA CYS A 590 -15.27 -18.10 7.70
C CYS A 590 -15.05 -17.20 6.47
N ARG A 591 -15.74 -16.06 6.46
CA ARG A 591 -15.58 -15.03 5.44
C ARG A 591 -14.17 -14.45 5.46
N VAL A 592 -13.59 -14.26 4.28
CA VAL A 592 -12.33 -13.54 4.09
C VAL A 592 -12.65 -12.25 3.33
N PRO A 593 -12.48 -11.07 3.96
CA PRO A 593 -12.79 -9.80 3.32
C PRO A 593 -11.83 -9.55 2.16
N TYR A 594 -12.19 -8.67 1.23
CA TYR A 594 -11.26 -8.24 0.18
C TYR A 594 -10.02 -7.59 0.79
N GLY A 595 -8.85 -7.97 0.29
CA GLY A 595 -7.56 -7.44 0.72
C GLY A 595 -6.73 -6.93 -0.45
N PHE A 596 -5.43 -6.84 -0.23
CA PHE A 596 -4.48 -6.33 -1.21
C PHE A 596 -3.56 -7.45 -1.70
N HIS A 597 -2.27 -7.41 -1.34
CA HIS A 597 -1.26 -8.31 -1.87
C HIS A 597 -1.20 -9.62 -1.09
N GLY A 598 -1.02 -10.71 -1.83
CA GLY A 598 -0.74 -12.03 -1.29
C GLY A 598 0.61 -12.55 -1.78
N ALA A 599 1.12 -13.54 -1.06
CA ALA A 599 2.38 -14.19 -1.32
C ALA A 599 2.31 -15.65 -0.87
N PHE A 600 3.09 -16.51 -1.53
CA PHE A 600 3.31 -17.87 -1.08
C PHE A 600 4.72 -17.99 -0.49
N MET A 601 4.80 -18.37 0.79
CA MET A 601 6.04 -18.53 1.53
C MET A 601 6.36 -20.02 1.65
N PRO A 602 7.25 -20.58 0.81
CA PRO A 602 7.60 -22.00 0.89
C PRO A 602 8.31 -22.30 2.21
N THR A 603 7.95 -23.42 2.85
CA THR A 603 8.72 -23.94 3.97
C THR A 603 9.95 -24.68 3.41
N PRO A 604 11.12 -24.58 4.06
CA PRO A 604 12.27 -25.37 3.64
C PRO A 604 11.92 -26.85 3.75
N SER A 605 11.95 -27.57 2.64
CA SER A 605 11.80 -29.02 2.65
C SER A 605 12.84 -29.61 3.60
N HIS A 606 12.40 -30.48 4.51
CA HIS A 606 13.30 -31.24 5.38
C HIS A 606 14.30 -32.01 4.51
N LYS A 607 15.51 -31.46 4.31
CA LYS A 607 16.60 -32.12 3.57
C LYS A 607 17.26 -33.19 4.41
#